data_AF-A0A346YJN8-F1
#
_entry.id   AF-A0A346YJN8-F1
#
_cell.length_a   1.000
_cell.length_b   1.000
_cell.length_c   1.000
_cell.angle_alpha   90.00
_cell.angle_beta   90.00
_cell.angle_gamma   90.00
#
_symmetry.space_group_name_H-M   'P 1'
#
loop_
_entity.id
_entity.type
_entity.pdbx_description
1 polymer ?
#
loop_
_entity_poly.entity_id
_entity_poly.type
_entity_poly.pdbx_seq_one_letter_code
_entity_poly.pdbx_strand_id
1 'polypeptide(L)'
;MVAATTSLKITLPLEMAELVRAKVASGRYASESDVIADSLRALAEDDAAFDRWLVEDVGPTVDAIDAGREKTYSLEETRERLQSRISGMVAGKG
;
A
#
# COMPACT_ATOMS: atom_id res chain seq x y z
N MET A 1 25.20 16.90 -16.09
CA MET A 1 25.03 15.85 -15.05
C MET A 1 24.17 16.42 -13.95
N VAL A 2 22.99 15.85 -13.70
CA VAL A 2 22.19 16.19 -12.53
C VAL A 2 22.85 15.52 -11.32
N ALA A 3 23.07 16.24 -10.23
CA ALA A 3 23.68 15.67 -9.03
C ALA A 3 22.80 14.55 -8.46
N ALA A 4 23.42 13.45 -8.00
CA ALA A 4 22.70 12.29 -7.46
C ALA A 4 21.96 12.57 -6.14
N THR A 5 22.33 13.65 -5.43
CA THR A 5 21.76 14.06 -4.15
C THR A 5 21.68 15.59 -4.02
N THR A 6 20.68 16.09 -3.31
CA THR A 6 20.52 17.51 -2.95
C THR A 6 20.22 17.64 -1.46
N SER A 7 20.68 18.72 -0.81
CA SER A 7 20.42 18.96 0.62
C SER A 7 19.09 19.67 0.83
N LEU A 8 18.25 19.13 1.70
CA LEU A 8 16.98 19.74 2.08
C LEU A 8 16.97 20.01 3.60
N LYS A 9 16.51 21.20 4.01
CA LYS A 9 16.28 21.51 5.42
C LYS A 9 14.81 21.28 5.74
N ILE A 10 14.54 20.34 6.65
CA ILE A 10 13.19 20.03 7.12
C ILE A 10 13.11 20.19 8.64
N THR A 11 11.94 20.55 9.14
CA THR A 11 11.65 20.57 10.57
C THR A 11 10.76 19.38 10.90
N LEU A 12 11.20 18.57 11.87
CA LEU A 12 10.44 17.42 12.35
C LEU A 12 9.90 17.72 13.75
N PRO A 13 8.72 17.17 14.11
CA PRO A 13 8.31 17.06 15.50
C PRO A 13 9.39 16.35 16.33
N LEU A 14 9.55 16.76 17.59
CA LEU A 14 10.61 16.25 18.46
C LEU A 14 10.63 14.72 18.53
N GLU A 15 9.45 14.10 18.70
CA GLU A 15 9.29 12.65 18.76
C GLU A 15 9.86 11.95 17.50
N MET A 16 9.59 12.49 16.32
CA MET A 16 10.08 11.92 15.06
C MET A 16 11.58 12.09 14.90
N ALA A 17 12.13 13.23 15.34
CA ALA A 17 13.57 13.45 15.36
C ALA A 17 14.28 12.42 16.26
N GLU A 18 13.74 12.15 17.45
CA GLU A 18 14.27 11.12 18.36
C GLU A 18 14.19 9.72 17.74
N LEU A 19 13.10 9.39 17.05
CA LEU A 19 12.97 8.11 16.33
C LEU A 19 14.05 7.96 15.25
N VAL A 20 14.33 9.01 14.48
CA VAL A 20 15.39 8.99 13.45
C VAL A 20 16.76 8.80 14.10
N ARG A 21 17.05 9.52 15.20
CA ARG A 21 18.30 9.36 15.96
C ARG A 21 18.46 7.95 16.50
N ALA A 22 17.40 7.35 17.05
CA ALA A 22 17.41 5.99 17.55
C ALA A 22 17.69 4.96 16.44
N LYS A 23 17.15 5.17 15.24
CA LYS A 23 17.44 4.33 14.07
C LYS A 23 18.92 4.40 13.66
N VAL A 24 19.54 5.57 13.67
CA VAL A 24 20.99 5.72 13.42
C VAL A 24 21.80 5.06 14.54
N ALA A 25 21.45 5.32 15.80
CA ALA A 25 22.12 4.75 16.97
C ALA A 25 22.07 3.20 17.01
N SER A 26 21.07 2.59 16.37
CA SER A 26 21.01 1.13 16.21
C SER A 26 22.08 0.54 15.29
N GLY A 27 22.84 1.38 14.57
CA GLY A 27 23.86 0.96 13.60
C GLY A 27 23.30 0.49 12.26
N ARG A 28 21.97 0.50 12.07
CA ARG A 28 21.31 0.10 10.82
C ARG A 28 21.45 1.14 9.70
N TYR A 29 21.66 2.41 10.05
CA TYR A 29 21.77 3.52 9.12
C TYR A 29 23.03 4.32 9.41
N ALA A 30 23.71 4.81 8.38
CA ALA A 30 24.94 5.59 8.52
C ALA A 30 24.66 7.06 8.88
N SER A 31 23.48 7.58 8.54
CA SER A 31 23.07 8.96 8.83
C SER A 31 21.56 9.12 8.96
N GLU A 32 21.12 10.25 9.53
CA GLU A 32 19.70 10.64 9.54
C GLU A 32 19.14 10.79 8.12
N SER A 33 19.96 11.28 7.18
CA SER A 33 19.56 11.40 5.77
C SER A 33 19.27 10.04 5.14
N ASP A 34 20.01 8.99 5.49
CA ASP A 34 19.76 7.63 4.99
C ASP A 34 18.44 7.08 5.50
N VAL A 35 18.11 7.32 6.78
CA VAL A 35 16.82 6.93 7.37
C VAL A 35 15.66 7.55 6.60
N ILE A 36 15.76 8.85 6.31
CA ILE A 36 14.71 9.59 5.61
C ILE A 36 14.62 9.15 4.14
N ALA A 37 15.75 8.98 3.46
CA ALA A 37 15.77 8.53 2.06
C ALA A 37 15.19 7.11 1.89
N ASP A 38 15.50 6.20 2.82
CA ASP A 38 14.96 4.85 2.85
C ASP A 38 13.43 4.88 3.06
N SER A 39 12.97 5.66 4.05
CA SER A 39 11.54 5.81 4.34
C SER A 39 10.76 6.41 3.17
N LEU A 40 11.32 7.43 2.48
CA LEU A 40 10.68 8.03 1.31
C LEU A 40 10.64 7.08 0.11
N ARG A 41 11.64 6.22 -0.06
CA ARG A 41 11.63 5.19 -1.11
C ARG A 41 10.55 4.14 -0.84
N ALA A 42 10.44 3.66 0.40
CA ALA A 42 9.38 2.73 0.78
C ALA A 42 7.99 3.33 0.49
N LEU A 43 7.78 4.59 0.85
CA LEU A 43 6.53 5.29 0.54
C LEU A 43 6.26 5.38 -0.97
N ALA A 44 7.28 5.73 -1.76
CA ALA A 44 7.14 5.82 -3.22
C ALA A 44 6.88 4.45 -3.89
N GLU A 45 7.43 3.37 -3.33
CA GLU A 45 7.17 2.00 -3.82
C GLU A 45 5.73 1.57 -3.53
N ASP A 46 5.22 1.88 -2.34
CA ASP A 46 3.83 1.62 -1.97
C ASP A 46 2.86 2.41 -2.85
N ASP A 47 3.12 3.70 -3.08
CA ASP A 47 2.32 4.54 -3.99
C ASP A 47 2.34 3.99 -5.42
N ALA A 48 3.52 3.63 -5.94
CA ALA A 48 3.63 3.08 -7.28
C ALA A 48 2.95 1.70 -7.42
N ALA A 49 2.95 0.89 -6.36
CA ALA A 49 2.23 -0.38 -6.35
C ALA A 49 0.72 -0.17 -6.35
N PHE A 50 0.23 0.80 -5.57
CA PHE A 50 -1.18 1.17 -5.54
C PHE A 50 -1.65 1.72 -6.89
N ASP A 51 -0.90 2.68 -7.47
CA ASP A 51 -1.23 3.26 -8.77
C ASP A 51 -1.23 2.22 -9.89
N ARG A 52 -0.25 1.31 -9.88
CA ARG A 52 -0.20 0.21 -10.85
C ARG A 52 -1.43 -0.70 -10.73
N TRP A 53 -1.80 -1.10 -9.51
CA TRP A 53 -3.01 -1.89 -9.27
C TRP A 53 -4.28 -1.18 -9.75
N LEU A 54 -4.39 0.14 -9.53
CA LEU A 54 -5.51 0.92 -10.04
C LEU A 54 -5.62 0.88 -11.56
N VAL A 55 -4.49 1.05 -12.25
CA VAL A 55 -4.46 1.10 -13.72
C VAL A 55 -4.60 -0.28 -14.36
N GLU A 56 -3.94 -1.31 -13.80
CA GLU A 56 -3.83 -2.63 -14.42
C GLU A 56 -4.99 -3.57 -14.04
N ASP A 57 -5.53 -3.46 -12.84
CA ASP A 57 -6.59 -4.35 -12.38
C ASP A 57 -7.95 -3.63 -12.31
N VAL A 58 -8.02 -2.49 -11.60
CA VAL A 58 -9.29 -1.82 -11.35
C VAL A 58 -9.87 -1.21 -12.62
N GLY A 59 -9.07 -0.48 -13.39
CA GLY A 59 -9.50 0.14 -14.66
C GLY A 59 -10.16 -0.87 -15.61
N PRO A 60 -9.48 -1.97 -15.99
CA PRO A 60 -10.05 -2.99 -16.86
C PRO A 60 -11.30 -3.68 -16.32
N THR A 61 -11.39 -3.90 -15.00
CA THR A 61 -12.59 -4.43 -14.35
C THR A 61 -13.76 -3.45 -14.48
N VAL A 62 -13.56 -2.15 -14.22
CA VAL A 62 -14.62 -1.14 -14.42
C VAL A 62 -15.06 -1.09 -15.88
N ASP A 63 -14.12 -1.05 -16.83
CA ASP A 63 -14.42 -1.07 -18.26
C ASP A 63 -15.18 -2.34 -18.69
N ALA A 64 -14.91 -3.48 -18.05
CA ALA A 64 -15.62 -4.73 -18.29
C ALA A 64 -17.05 -4.72 -17.72
N ILE A 65 -17.23 -4.15 -16.53
CA ILE A 65 -18.55 -3.93 -15.92
C ILE A 65 -19.40 -3.01 -16.79
N ASP A 66 -18.85 -1.85 -17.20
CA ASP A 66 -19.56 -0.87 -18.01
C ASP A 66 -19.93 -1.43 -19.39
N ALA A 67 -19.06 -2.27 -19.96
CA ALA A 67 -19.33 -3.00 -21.20
C ALA A 67 -20.26 -4.23 -21.02
N GLY A 68 -20.73 -4.52 -19.81
CA GLY A 68 -21.57 -5.68 -19.50
C GLY A 68 -20.87 -7.03 -19.68
N ARG A 69 -19.54 -7.04 -19.72
CA ARG A 69 -18.69 -8.25 -19.85
C ARG A 69 -18.39 -8.92 -18.52
N GLU A 70 -18.71 -8.26 -17.42
CA GLU A 70 -18.49 -8.75 -16.07
C GLU A 70 -19.80 -8.84 -15.29
N LYS A 71 -19.90 -9.84 -14.41
CA LYS A 71 -21.09 -10.03 -13.58
C LYS A 71 -21.00 -9.15 -12.35
N THR A 72 -21.90 -8.18 -12.25
CA THR A 72 -22.14 -7.44 -11.02
C THR A 72 -23.20 -8.15 -10.18
N TYR A 73 -23.18 -7.90 -8.88
CA TYR A 73 -24.17 -8.42 -7.94
C TYR A 73 -24.65 -7.28 -7.07
N SER A 74 -25.91 -7.30 -6.69
CA SER A 74 -26.43 -6.45 -5.63
C SER A 74 -25.76 -6.77 -4.30
N LEU A 75 -25.91 -5.85 -3.34
CA LEU A 75 -25.39 -6.03 -1.99
C LEU A 75 -25.99 -7.28 -1.31
N GLU A 76 -27.31 -7.45 -1.44
CA GLU A 76 -28.05 -8.63 -0.95
C GLU A 76 -27.50 -9.93 -1.55
N GLU A 77 -27.36 -10.02 -2.88
CA GLU A 77 -26.83 -11.22 -3.55
C GLU A 77 -25.39 -11.52 -3.12
N THR A 78 -24.57 -10.47 -2.95
CA THR A 78 -23.18 -10.61 -2.47
C THR A 78 -23.16 -11.19 -1.05
N ARG A 79 -24.02 -10.69 -0.16
CA ARG A 79 -24.14 -11.14 1.23
C ARG A 79 -24.60 -12.60 1.30
N GLU A 80 -25.62 -12.98 0.54
CA GLU A 80 -26.12 -14.36 0.49
C GLU A 80 -25.05 -15.34 0.00
N ARG A 81 -24.29 -14.97 -1.04
CA ARG A 81 -23.17 -15.79 -1.56
C ARG A 81 -22.04 -15.94 -0.55
N LEU A 82 -21.67 -14.87 0.16
CA LEU A 82 -20.66 -14.91 1.21
C LEU A 82 -21.10 -15.82 2.37
N GLN A 83 -22.34 -15.68 2.84
CA GLN A 83 -22.89 -16.53 3.90
C GLN A 83 -22.93 -18.00 3.49
N SER A 84 -23.37 -18.29 2.27
CA SER A 84 -23.41 -19.65 1.73
C SER A 84 -22.01 -20.27 1.70
N ARG A 85 -20.98 -19.51 1.29
CA ARG A 85 -19.58 -19.97 1.30
C ARG A 85 -19.06 -20.22 2.72
N ILE A 86 -19.31 -19.31 3.66
CA ILE A 86 -18.86 -19.44 5.05
C ILE A 86 -19.50 -20.66 5.71
N SER A 87 -20.82 -20.82 5.58
CA SER A 87 -21.53 -21.97 6.12
C SER A 87 -21.04 -23.29 5.53
N GLY A 88 -20.73 -23.33 4.23
CA GLY A 88 -20.14 -24.51 3.58
C GLY A 88 -18.74 -24.87 4.10
N MET A 89 -17.90 -23.87 4.37
CA MET A 89 -16.56 -24.08 4.96
C MET A 89 -16.62 -24.57 6.42
N VAL A 90 -17.61 -24.12 7.19
CA VAL A 90 -17.80 -24.55 8.59
C VAL A 90 -18.40 -25.97 8.65
N ALA A 91 -19.32 -26.31 7.74
CA ALA A 91 -19.93 -27.64 7.67
C ALA A 91 -18.98 -28.74 7.18
N GLY A 92 -17.98 -28.41 6.36
CA GLY A 92 -16.97 -29.35 5.86
C GLY A 92 -15.82 -29.67 6.84
N LYS A 93 -15.88 -29.17 8.07
CA LYS A 93 -14.85 -29.35 9.12
C LYS A 93 -15.21 -30.40 10.18
N GLY A 94 -16.26 -31.21 9.97
CA GLY A 94 -16.74 -32.27 10.87
C GLY A 94 -16.43 -33.66 10.37
#